data_AF-A0A8J3WXA4-F1
#
_entry.id   AF-A0A8J3WXA4-F1
#
_cell.length_a   1.000
_cell.length_b   1.000
_cell.length_c   1.000
_cell.angle_alpha   90.00
_cell.angle_beta   90.00
_cell.angle_gamma   90.00
#
_symmetry.space_group_name_H-M   'P 1'
#
loop_
_entity.id
_entity.type
_entity.pdbx_description
1 polymer ?
#
loop_
_entity_poly.entity_id
_entity_poly.type
_entity_poly.pdbx_seq_one_letter_code
_entity_poly.pdbx_strand_id
1 'polypeptide(L)' 'MRFILDLHYTSDGDVYGRLTPQGAGAAQPFTGWLDLLRLLEPSGPADLAAGPPADGDSATG' A
#
# COMPACT_ATOMS: atom_id res chain seq x y z
N MET A 1 0.18 6.47 -8.16
CA MET A 1 0.41 5.02 -8.04
C MET A 1 -0.41 4.31 -9.11
N ARG A 2 0.14 3.28 -9.75
CA ARG A 2 -0.53 2.52 -10.82
C ARG A 2 -0.53 1.04 -10.46
N PHE A 3 -1.63 0.37 -10.76
CA PHE A 3 -1.84 -1.04 -10.49
C PHE A 3 -2.39 -1.71 -11.74
N ILE A 4 -2.12 -3.01 -11.88
CA ILE A 4 -2.82 -3.90 -12.81
C ILE A 4 -3.79 -4.72 -11.96
N LEU A 5 -5.06 -4.73 -12.36
CA LEU A 5 -6.13 -5.40 -11.63
C LEU A 5 -6.75 -6.49 -12.51
N ASP A 6 -6.61 -7.74 -12.09
CA ASP A 6 -7.38 -8.87 -12.61
C ASP A 6 -8.58 -9.07 -11.68
N LEU A 7 -9.79 -8.78 -12.17
CA LEU A 7 -11.03 -8.81 -11.38
C LEU A 7 -12.02 -9.82 -11.94
N HIS A 8 -12.50 -10.70 -11.08
CA HIS A 8 -13.55 -11.66 -11.36
C HIS A 8 -14.76 -11.38 -10.45
N TYR A 9 -15.95 -11.53 -11.02
CA TYR A 9 -17.21 -11.45 -10.29
C TYR A 9 -18.00 -12.75 -10.51
N THR A 10 -18.71 -13.22 -9.49
CA THR A 10 -19.61 -14.37 -9.60
C THR A 10 -21.06 -13.91 -9.80
N SER A 11 -21.93 -14.84 -10.20
CA SER A 11 -23.39 -14.61 -10.24
C SER A 11 -23.99 -14.31 -8.86
N ASP A 12 -23.31 -14.72 -7.79
CA ASP A 12 -23.74 -14.56 -6.39
C ASP A 12 -23.30 -13.22 -5.80
N GLY A 13 -22.55 -12.40 -6.57
CA GLY A 13 -22.08 -11.08 -6.16
C GLY A 13 -20.71 -11.07 -5.49
N ASP A 14 -20.04 -12.22 -5.37
CA ASP A 14 -18.68 -12.30 -4.87
C ASP A 14 -17.70 -11.72 -5.87
N VAL A 15 -16.67 -11.06 -5.33
CA VAL A 15 -15.60 -10.45 -6.12
C VAL A 15 -14.27 -10.99 -5.63
N TYR A 16 -13.39 -11.38 -6.55
CA TYR A 16 -12.07 -11.89 -6.20
C TYR A 16 -11.11 -11.65 -7.35
N GLY A 17 -9.81 -11.74 -7.08
CA GLY A 17 -8.84 -11.48 -8.12
C GLY A 17 -7.43 -11.31 -7.62
N ARG A 18 -6.63 -10.61 -8.43
CA ARG A 18 -5.24 -10.30 -8.14
C ARG A 18 -4.93 -8.86 -8.47
N LEU A 19 -4.14 -8.22 -7.63
CA LEU A 19 -3.64 -6.86 -7.82
C LEU A 19 -2.12 -6.89 -7.92
N THR A 20 -1.58 -6.32 -9.00
CA THR A 20 -0.13 -6.21 -9.21
C THR A 20 0.26 -4.74 -9.18
N PRO A 21 0.98 -4.27 -8.15
CA PRO A 21 1.55 -2.92 -8.13
C PRO A 21 2.54 -2.74 -9.27
N GLN A 22 2.51 -1.60 -9.94
CA GLN A 22 3.50 -1.28 -10.97
C GLN A 22 4.90 -1.25 -10.35
N GLY A 23 5.80 -2.11 -10.85
CA GLY A 23 7.16 -2.26 -10.32
C GLY A 23 7.32 -3.35 -9.25
N ALA A 24 6.23 -3.96 -8.79
CA ALA A 24 6.29 -5.17 -7.97
C ALA A 24 6.29 -6.42 -8.87
N GLY A 25 7.14 -7.40 -8.53
CA GLY A 25 7.23 -8.66 -9.28
C GLY A 25 6.15 -9.68 -8.92
N ALA A 26 5.34 -9.43 -7.89
CA ALA A 26 4.36 -10.37 -7.37
C ALA A 26 2.96 -9.76 -7.33
N ALA A 27 2.00 -10.54 -7.84
CA ALA A 27 0.58 -10.25 -7.74
C ALA A 27 0.06 -10.65 -6.35
N GLN A 28 -0.75 -9.80 -5.74
CA GLN A 28 -1.37 -10.04 -4.43
C GLN A 28 -2.83 -10.47 -4.65
N PRO A 29 -3.23 -11.68 -4.21
CA PRO A 29 -4.61 -12.11 -4.31
C PRO A 29 -5.49 -11.30 -3.34
N PHE A 30 -6.76 -11.11 -3.70
CA PHE A 30 -7.75 -10.52 -2.81
C PHE A 30 -9.11 -11.22 -2.93
N THR A 31 -9.90 -11.16 -1.86
CA THR A 31 -11.29 -11.62 -1.83
C THR A 31 -12.22 -10.53 -1.27
N GLY A 32 -13.11 -10.05 -2.11
CA GLY A 32 -14.10 -9.02 -1.81
C GLY A 32 -13.56 -7.60 -1.98
N TRP A 33 -14.49 -6.66 -2.02
CA TRP A 33 -14.19 -5.23 -2.21
C TRP A 33 -13.33 -4.66 -1.08
N LEU A 34 -13.57 -5.07 0.16
CA LEU A 34 -12.83 -4.54 1.31
C LEU A 34 -11.36 -4.93 1.27
N ASP A 35 -11.06 -6.16 0.86
CA ASP A 35 -9.70 -6.66 0.74
C ASP A 35 -8.95 -5.93 -0.40
N LEU A 36 -9.62 -5.74 -1.55
CA LEU A 36 -9.09 -4.94 -2.65
C LEU A 36 -8.75 -3.49 -2.22
N LEU A 37 -9.64 -2.84 -1.46
CA LEU A 37 -9.42 -1.46 -1.01
C LEU A 37 -8.20 -1.35 -0.10
N ARG A 38 -8.01 -2.30 0.82
CA ARG A 38 -6.82 -2.35 1.69
C ARG A 38 -5.51 -2.50 0.91
N LEU A 39 -5.51 -3.21 -0.21
CA LEU A 39 -4.33 -3.35 -1.07
C LEU A 39 -4.02 -2.08 -1.88
N LEU A 40 -5.05 -1.26 -2.15
CA LEU A 40 -4.91 0.01 -2.87
C LEU A 40 -4.50 1.16 -1.94
N GLU A 41 -4.75 1.02 -0.64
CA GLU A 41 -4.28 1.97 0.35
C GLU A 41 -2.75 1.99 0.34
N PRO A 42 -2.13 3.16 0.14
CA PRO A 42 -0.70 3.27 0.27
C PRO A 42 -0.33 2.86 1.69
N SER A 43 0.61 1.93 1.83
CA SER A 43 1.25 1.63 3.10
C SER A 43 2.00 2.89 3.53
N GLY A 44 1.32 3.79 4.24
CA GLY A 44 1.91 5.03 4.74
C GLY A 44 3.10 4.68 5.62
N PRO A 45 4.24 5.39 5.51
CA PRO A 45 5.34 5.20 6.45
C PRO A 45 4.87 5.70 7.83
N ALA A 46 5.36 5.25 8.97
CA ALA A 46 6.74 5.46 9.42
C ALA A 46 7.30 6.88 9.14
N ASP A 47 6.50 7.82 8.60
CA ASP A 47 6.84 9.19 8.19
C ASP A 47 6.59 10.20 9.31
N LEU A 48 6.34 9.68 10.51
CA LEU A 48 6.24 10.44 11.75
C LEU A 48 7.33 10.01 12.76
N ALA A 49 8.16 9.01 12.46
CA ALA A 49 9.17 8.48 13.39
C ALA A 49 10.60 8.99 13.10
N ALA A 50 10.89 9.52 11.91
CA ALA A 50 12.13 10.23 11.62
C ALA A 50 11.91 11.73 11.82
N GLY A 51 11.72 12.14 13.08
CA GLY A 51 11.97 13.54 13.44
C GLY A 51 13.40 13.92 12.99
N PRO A 52 13.65 15.18 12.58
CA PRO A 52 14.96 15.59 12.09
C PRO A 52 16.06 15.16 13.08
N PRO A 53 17.28 14.81 12.62
CA PRO A 53 18.39 14.65 13.54
C PRO A 53 18.43 15.94 14.35
N ALA A 54 18.32 15.86 15.68
CA ALA A 54 18.56 17.01 16.52
C ALA A 54 19.96 17.50 16.13
N ASP A 55 20.00 18.65 15.45
CA ASP A 55 21.22 19.25 14.96
C ASP A 55 22.19 19.27 16.13
N GLY A 56 23.34 18.64 15.89
CA GLY A 56 24.45 18.76 16.80
C GLY A 56 24.81 20.23 16.99
N ASP A 57 25.36 20.48 18.17
CA ASP A 57 26.24 21.61 18.44
C ASP A 57 25.56 22.98 18.65
N SER A 58 25.17 23.22 19.90
CA SER A 58 25.24 24.58 20.47
C SER A 58 26.35 24.61 21.52
N ALA A 59 27.60 24.60 21.05
CA ALA A 59 28.71 25.21 21.76
C ALA A 59 28.70 26.73 21.49
N THR A 60 28.33 27.54 22.48
CA THR A 60 28.68 28.97 22.68
C THR A 60 27.88 29.46 23.89
N GLY A 61 28.43 30.04 24.95
CA GLY A 61 29.78 30.40 25.38
C GLY A 61 29.72 30.86 26.83
#